data_AF-A0A0Q4REZ6-F1
#
_entry.id   AF-A0A0Q4REZ6-F1
#
_cell.length_a   1.000
_cell.length_b   1.000
_cell.length_c   1.000
_cell.angle_alpha   90.00
_cell.angle_beta   90.00
_cell.angle_gamma   90.00
#
_symmetry.space_group_name_H-M   'P 1'
#
loop_
_entity.id
_entity.type
_entity.pdbx_description
1 polymer ?
#
loop_
_entity_poly.entity_id
_entity_poly.type
_entity_poly.pdbx_seq_one_letter_code
_entity_poly.pdbx_strand_id
1 'polypeptide(L)'
;MNGLKTGMKSVLWSAAALLLLLSIAVPVLNILTILFLMVPYVVLYTALPARGFILHMLPVWVLSFLILGAPALIIGLFFLVPSIVMGHMFKKQLPAHKVLSRTVITLLVLFLMEFAAFEVILDLSLTSEMGNFVRSVFNDPQLQPLLPVEWSDEYTEMLIQMMLNTIPLAVISVSFFYAVVTQYISRRVLGSSGIEVPRMPLAKDWMLPRVLVIYYVIVYILSLFVSPDSKSFIGVAVLNLLPLLRLAFAIQAVGFFFYLAHERKWNPAIPVLIAIPVLIFSPLSLIGVLDAAFPIRKSFTKKS
;
A
#
# COMPACT_ATOMS: atom_id res chain seq x y z
N MET A 1 14.68 -26.44 -12.93
CA MET A 1 13.98 -25.14 -12.96
C MET A 1 14.29 -24.46 -14.28
N ASN A 2 13.34 -24.47 -15.22
CA ASN A 2 13.46 -23.68 -16.45
C ASN A 2 13.13 -22.22 -16.11
N GLY A 3 14.09 -21.52 -15.51
CA GLY A 3 14.02 -20.06 -15.39
C GLY A 3 13.88 -19.45 -16.78
N LEU A 4 13.34 -18.22 -16.87
CA LEU A 4 13.37 -17.50 -18.13
C LEU A 4 14.84 -17.45 -18.59
N LYS A 5 15.18 -18.15 -19.69
CA LYS A 5 16.44 -17.91 -20.39
C LYS A 5 16.49 -16.40 -20.68
N THR A 6 17.69 -15.81 -20.66
CA THR A 6 17.94 -14.42 -21.08
C THR A 6 17.46 -14.22 -22.52
N GLY A 7 16.17 -13.98 -22.67
CA GLY A 7 15.44 -13.99 -23.93
C GLY A 7 14.43 -12.85 -23.96
N MET A 8 13.63 -12.80 -25.02
CA MET A 8 12.77 -11.66 -25.36
C MET A 8 11.91 -11.15 -24.19
N LYS A 9 11.36 -12.06 -23.36
CA LYS A 9 10.53 -11.67 -22.21
C LYS A 9 11.28 -10.82 -21.17
N SER A 10 12.53 -11.16 -20.85
CA SER A 10 13.34 -10.39 -19.90
C SER A 10 13.71 -9.01 -20.47
N VAL A 11 13.97 -8.93 -21.77
CA VAL A 11 14.20 -7.65 -22.46
C VAL A 11 12.95 -6.77 -22.39
N LEU A 12 11.77 -7.32 -22.65
CA LEU A 12 10.50 -6.59 -22.55
C LEU A 12 10.24 -6.06 -21.13
N TRP A 13 10.53 -6.83 -20.09
CA TRP A 13 10.41 -6.35 -18.71
C TRP A 13 11.45 -5.29 -18.35
N SER A 14 12.63 -5.36 -18.94
CA SER A 14 13.66 -4.32 -18.77
C SER A 14 13.24 -3.01 -19.47
N ALA A 15 12.69 -3.12 -20.68
CA ALA A 15 12.11 -2.00 -21.40
C ALA A 15 10.92 -1.40 -20.65
N ALA A 16 10.04 -2.23 -20.07
CA ALA A 16 8.94 -1.77 -19.22
C ALA A 16 9.45 -1.00 -18.00
N ALA A 17 10.48 -1.51 -17.31
CA ALA A 17 11.13 -0.79 -16.22
C ALA A 17 11.71 0.57 -16.66
N LEU A 18 12.38 0.62 -17.81
CA LEU A 18 12.91 1.86 -18.37
C LEU A 18 11.79 2.84 -18.68
N LEU A 19 10.74 2.41 -19.38
CA LEU A 19 9.61 3.28 -19.72
C LEU A 19 8.89 3.81 -18.47
N LEU A 20 8.73 2.97 -17.44
CA LEU A 20 8.17 3.40 -16.17
C LEU A 20 9.07 4.40 -15.45
N LEU A 21 10.40 4.27 -15.49
CA LEU A 21 11.28 5.31 -14.95
C LEU A 21 11.19 6.60 -15.77
N LEU A 22 11.16 6.51 -17.11
CA LEU A 22 11.06 7.68 -17.97
C LEU A 22 9.73 8.42 -17.83
N SER A 23 8.63 7.72 -17.51
CA SER A 23 7.33 8.36 -17.28
C SER A 23 7.29 9.28 -16.06
N ILE A 24 8.29 9.26 -15.18
CA ILE A 24 8.41 10.19 -14.05
C ILE A 24 8.41 11.65 -14.53
N ALA A 25 9.05 11.93 -15.68
CA ALA A 25 9.16 13.30 -16.21
C ALA A 25 7.87 13.82 -16.85
N VAL A 26 6.90 12.95 -17.11
CA VAL A 26 5.65 13.34 -17.78
C VAL A 26 4.54 13.39 -16.74
N PRO A 27 3.99 14.59 -16.43
CA PRO A 27 2.86 14.72 -15.52
C PRO A 27 1.72 13.79 -15.91
N VAL A 28 0.97 13.29 -14.93
CA VAL A 28 -0.07 12.26 -15.09
C VAL A 28 0.48 10.87 -15.38
N LEU A 29 1.46 10.71 -16.29
CA LEU A 29 2.04 9.39 -16.59
C LEU A 29 2.94 8.87 -15.47
N ASN A 30 3.50 9.75 -14.64
CA ASN A 30 4.27 9.37 -13.45
C ASN A 30 3.48 8.48 -12.46
N ILE A 31 2.13 8.52 -12.49
CA ILE A 31 1.30 7.62 -11.70
C ILE A 31 1.53 6.15 -12.08
N LEU A 32 1.87 5.86 -13.34
CA LEU A 32 2.17 4.50 -13.77
C LEU A 32 3.45 3.99 -13.12
N THR A 33 4.46 4.85 -12.98
CA THR A 33 5.71 4.55 -12.27
C THR A 33 5.40 4.17 -10.83
N ILE A 34 4.70 5.06 -10.15
CA ILE A 34 4.27 4.93 -8.76
C ILE A 34 3.57 3.57 -8.58
N LEU A 35 2.55 3.28 -9.40
CA LEU A 35 1.74 2.06 -9.27
C LEU A 35 2.46 0.76 -9.64
N PHE A 36 3.34 0.78 -10.66
CA PHE A 36 3.77 -0.45 -11.33
C PHE A 36 5.28 -0.69 -11.36
N LEU A 37 6.15 0.25 -10.95
CA LEU A 37 7.61 0.09 -11.10
C LEU A 37 8.16 -1.13 -10.35
N MET A 38 7.57 -1.52 -9.21
CA MET A 38 8.00 -2.73 -8.50
C MET A 38 7.77 -4.00 -9.31
N VAL A 39 6.75 -4.05 -10.19
CA VAL A 39 6.38 -5.25 -10.95
C VAL A 39 7.52 -5.76 -11.86
N PRO A 40 8.08 -4.97 -12.79
CA PRO A 40 9.19 -5.44 -13.62
C PRO A 40 10.40 -5.83 -12.76
N TYR A 41 10.68 -5.12 -11.67
CA TYR A 41 11.80 -5.43 -10.78
C TYR A 41 11.62 -6.79 -10.10
N VAL A 42 10.45 -7.05 -9.52
CA VAL A 42 10.11 -8.34 -8.89
C VAL A 42 10.16 -9.46 -9.92
N VAL A 43 9.59 -9.25 -11.11
CA VAL A 43 9.55 -10.27 -12.17
C VAL A 43 10.96 -10.62 -12.64
N LEU A 44 11.78 -9.62 -13.00
CA LEU A 44 13.16 -9.82 -13.43
C LEU A 44 14.00 -10.46 -12.33
N TYR A 45 13.90 -9.97 -11.10
CA TYR A 45 14.65 -10.53 -9.98
C TYR A 45 14.28 -11.99 -9.73
N THR A 46 12.99 -12.31 -9.75
CA THR A 46 12.50 -13.69 -9.49
C THR A 46 12.92 -14.64 -10.60
N ALA A 47 12.82 -14.22 -11.86
CA ALA A 47 13.02 -15.08 -13.01
C ALA A 47 14.48 -15.32 -13.40
N LEU A 48 15.38 -14.39 -13.07
CA LEU A 48 16.79 -14.43 -13.48
C LEU A 48 17.74 -14.80 -12.34
N PRO A 49 18.91 -15.38 -12.64
CA PRO A 49 20.02 -15.42 -11.68
C PRO A 49 20.50 -14.00 -11.38
N ALA A 50 21.19 -13.80 -10.25
CA ALA A 50 21.63 -12.46 -9.80
C ALA A 50 22.45 -11.70 -10.87
N ARG A 51 23.37 -12.38 -11.55
CA ARG A 51 24.13 -11.80 -12.67
C ARG A 51 23.23 -11.34 -13.82
N GLY A 52 22.23 -12.15 -14.18
CA GLY A 52 21.27 -11.80 -15.23
C GLY A 52 20.41 -10.60 -14.84
N PHE A 53 19.95 -10.54 -13.59
CA PHE A 53 19.21 -9.38 -13.09
C PHE A 53 20.03 -8.08 -13.21
N ILE A 54 21.29 -8.10 -12.79
CA ILE A 54 22.19 -6.94 -12.88
C ILE A 54 22.40 -6.52 -14.34
N LEU A 55 22.66 -7.47 -15.25
CA LEU A 55 22.85 -7.19 -16.68
C LEU A 55 21.63 -6.52 -17.33
N HIS A 56 20.42 -6.82 -16.86
CA HIS A 56 19.19 -6.21 -17.35
C HIS A 56 18.89 -4.85 -16.68
N MET A 57 19.16 -4.72 -15.39
CA MET A 57 18.82 -3.52 -14.63
C MET A 57 19.85 -2.40 -14.78
N LEU A 58 21.13 -2.72 -14.93
CA LEU A 58 22.19 -1.70 -15.03
C LEU A 58 21.99 -0.77 -16.23
N PRO A 59 21.70 -1.26 -17.46
CA PRO A 59 21.42 -0.38 -18.60
C PRO A 59 20.17 0.48 -18.39
N VAL A 60 19.11 -0.09 -17.79
CA VAL A 60 17.89 0.66 -17.47
C VAL A 60 18.22 1.88 -16.61
N TRP A 61 19.03 1.69 -15.58
CA TRP A 61 19.39 2.73 -14.63
C TRP A 61 20.35 3.76 -15.21
N VAL A 62 21.37 3.32 -15.94
CA VAL A 62 22.29 4.22 -16.64
C VAL A 62 21.52 5.10 -17.62
N LEU A 63 20.65 4.52 -18.45
CA LEU A 63 19.86 5.27 -19.41
C LEU A 63 18.88 6.23 -18.72
N SER A 64 18.17 5.79 -17.68
CA SER A 64 17.28 6.67 -16.93
C SER A 64 18.03 7.82 -16.27
N PHE A 65 19.22 7.57 -15.71
CA PHE A 65 20.06 8.62 -15.14
C PHE A 65 20.56 9.62 -16.19
N LEU A 66 20.98 9.15 -17.36
CA LEU A 66 21.43 10.04 -18.44
C LEU A 66 20.31 10.96 -18.94
N ILE A 67 19.06 10.52 -18.88
CA ILE A 67 17.90 11.28 -19.36
C ILE A 67 17.29 12.17 -18.26
N LEU A 68 17.16 11.66 -17.04
CA LEU A 68 16.41 12.31 -15.95
C LEU A 68 17.28 12.80 -14.79
N GLY A 69 18.56 12.42 -14.75
CA GLY A 69 19.47 12.75 -13.66
C GLY A 69 19.19 11.98 -12.37
N ALA A 70 19.58 12.58 -11.24
CA ALA A 70 19.50 11.99 -9.90
C ALA A 70 18.09 11.52 -9.48
N PRO A 71 16.97 12.21 -9.80
CA PRO A 71 15.63 11.77 -9.41
C PRO A 71 15.28 10.34 -9.88
N ALA A 72 15.73 9.93 -11.07
CA ALA A 72 15.49 8.57 -11.53
C ALA A 72 16.20 7.51 -10.68
N LEU A 73 17.39 7.82 -10.17
CA LEU A 73 18.11 6.91 -9.28
C LEU A 73 17.46 6.86 -7.90
N ILE A 74 17.02 8.00 -7.34
CA ILE A 74 16.34 8.05 -6.04
C ILE A 74 15.08 7.18 -6.08
N ILE A 75 14.21 7.41 -7.06
CA ILE A 75 12.96 6.66 -7.22
C ILE A 75 13.24 5.19 -7.58
N GLY A 76 14.19 4.95 -8.49
CA GLY A 76 14.60 3.59 -8.86
C GLY A 76 15.10 2.78 -7.66
N LEU A 77 15.97 3.35 -6.83
CA LEU A 77 16.51 2.74 -5.61
C LEU A 77 15.44 2.46 -4.58
N PHE A 78 14.55 3.43 -4.35
CA PHE A 78 13.44 3.26 -3.42
C PHE A 78 12.61 2.01 -3.76
N PHE A 79 12.22 1.85 -5.03
CA PHE A 79 11.41 0.70 -5.45
C PHE A 79 12.21 -0.59 -5.68
N LEU A 80 13.53 -0.53 -5.89
CA LEU A 80 14.38 -1.70 -6.08
C LEU A 80 14.45 -2.59 -4.84
N VAL A 81 14.72 -1.99 -3.67
CA VAL A 81 14.91 -2.72 -2.42
C VAL A 81 13.70 -3.61 -2.05
N PRO A 82 12.45 -3.10 -1.98
CA PRO A 82 11.30 -3.92 -1.62
C PRO A 82 10.98 -4.95 -2.72
N SER A 83 11.30 -4.64 -3.98
CA SER A 83 11.14 -5.57 -5.10
C SER A 83 12.10 -6.76 -5.02
N ILE A 84 13.35 -6.52 -4.62
CA ILE A 84 14.33 -7.59 -4.35
C ILE A 84 13.87 -8.44 -3.17
N VAL A 85 13.40 -7.82 -2.08
CA VAL A 85 12.87 -8.54 -0.91
C VAL A 85 11.71 -9.46 -1.34
N MET A 86 10.71 -8.92 -2.04
CA MET A 86 9.57 -9.70 -2.53
C MET A 86 10.01 -10.83 -3.47
N GLY A 87 10.82 -10.52 -4.48
CA GLY A 87 11.29 -11.51 -5.46
C GLY A 87 12.17 -12.60 -4.85
N HIS A 88 12.96 -12.28 -3.81
CA HIS A 88 13.74 -13.26 -3.07
C HIS A 88 12.85 -14.21 -2.28
N MET A 89 11.78 -13.70 -1.68
CA MET A 89 10.82 -14.53 -0.97
C MET A 89 10.00 -15.42 -1.93
N PHE A 90 9.71 -14.93 -3.15
CA PHE A 90 9.15 -15.76 -4.22
C PHE A 90 10.08 -16.91 -4.61
N LYS A 91 11.38 -16.63 -4.83
CA LYS A 91 12.38 -17.69 -5.08
C LYS A 91 12.44 -18.73 -3.96
N LYS A 92 12.28 -18.29 -2.70
CA LYS A 92 12.24 -19.16 -1.52
C LYS A 92 10.90 -19.83 -1.26
N GLN A 93 9.89 -19.63 -2.13
CA GLN A 93 8.55 -20.22 -1.98
C GLN A 93 7.91 -19.94 -0.62
N LEU A 94 8.15 -18.75 -0.05
CA LEU A 94 7.57 -18.40 1.24
C LEU A 94 6.05 -18.17 1.13
N PRO A 95 5.27 -18.49 2.19
CA PRO A 95 3.83 -18.24 2.20
C PRO A 95 3.47 -16.80 1.83
N ALA A 96 2.43 -16.64 1.03
CA ALA A 96 2.03 -15.35 0.46
C ALA A 96 1.81 -14.24 1.52
N HIS A 97 1.25 -14.59 2.69
CA HIS A 97 1.09 -13.64 3.80
C HIS A 97 2.43 -13.14 4.36
N LYS A 98 3.46 -14.01 4.44
CA LYS A 98 4.80 -13.60 4.87
C LYS A 98 5.42 -12.65 3.87
N VAL A 99 5.26 -12.93 2.56
CA VAL A 99 5.74 -12.05 1.49
C VAL A 99 5.13 -10.67 1.62
N LEU A 100 3.81 -10.60 1.80
CA LEU A 100 3.09 -9.35 1.98
C LEU A 100 3.63 -8.58 3.19
N SER A 101 3.63 -9.19 4.39
CA SER A 101 4.05 -8.52 5.62
C SER A 101 5.49 -8.00 5.55
N ARG A 102 6.44 -8.79 5.02
CA ARG A 102 7.85 -8.35 4.94
C ARG A 102 8.06 -7.27 3.90
N THR A 103 7.32 -7.29 2.79
CA THR A 103 7.38 -6.22 1.80
C THR A 103 6.82 -4.92 2.37
N VAL A 104 5.69 -4.98 3.08
CA VAL A 104 5.12 -3.80 3.77
C VAL A 104 6.11 -3.23 4.78
N ILE A 105 6.71 -4.07 5.63
CA ILE A 105 7.71 -3.62 6.60
C ILE A 105 8.92 -2.99 5.89
N THR A 106 9.37 -3.57 4.78
CA THR A 106 10.50 -3.02 4.00
C THR A 106 10.16 -1.63 3.45
N LEU A 107 8.96 -1.45 2.88
CA LEU A 107 8.48 -0.16 2.40
C LEU A 107 8.37 0.87 3.53
N LEU A 108 7.83 0.48 4.69
CA LEU A 108 7.74 1.36 5.86
C LEU A 108 9.13 1.83 6.31
N VAL A 109 10.09 0.91 6.43
CA VAL A 109 11.47 1.25 6.80
C VAL A 109 12.09 2.19 5.77
N LEU A 110 11.87 1.96 4.47
CA LEU A 110 12.38 2.84 3.42
C LEU A 110 11.75 4.23 3.46
N PHE A 111 10.43 4.35 3.64
CA PHE A 111 9.78 5.65 3.81
C PHE A 111 10.34 6.42 5.01
N LEU A 112 10.52 5.75 6.15
CA LEU A 112 11.11 6.38 7.34
C LEU A 112 12.57 6.80 7.12
N MET A 113 13.37 5.97 6.45
CA MET A 113 14.75 6.31 6.11
C MET A 113 14.80 7.48 5.12
N GLU A 114 13.89 7.54 4.15
CA GLU A 114 13.80 8.62 3.18
C GLU A 114 13.39 9.95 3.85
N PHE A 115 12.40 9.92 4.74
CA PHE A 115 12.03 11.10 5.53
C PHE A 115 13.19 11.62 6.37
N ALA A 116 13.89 10.73 7.07
CA ALA A 116 15.08 11.10 7.84
C ALA A 116 16.22 11.60 6.95
N ALA A 117 16.40 11.02 5.77
CA ALA A 117 17.43 11.45 4.82
C ALA A 117 17.15 12.86 4.28
N PHE A 118 15.90 13.18 3.93
CA PHE A 118 15.54 14.53 3.49
C PHE A 118 15.77 15.57 4.59
N GLU A 119 15.40 15.25 5.82
CA GLU A 119 15.60 16.15 6.95
C GLU A 119 17.09 16.36 7.27
N VAL A 120 17.88 15.29 7.38
CA VAL A 120 19.29 15.38 7.81
C VAL A 120 20.22 15.85 6.70
N ILE A 121 19.97 15.48 5.44
CA ILE A 121 20.90 15.75 4.33
C ILE A 121 20.53 17.05 3.60
N LEU A 122 19.24 17.33 3.43
CA LEU A 122 18.76 18.48 2.66
C LEU A 122 18.18 19.61 3.53
N ASP A 123 18.09 19.42 4.86
CA ASP A 123 17.40 20.34 5.78
C ASP A 123 15.92 20.54 5.40
N LEU A 124 15.32 19.49 4.80
CA LEU A 124 13.94 19.48 4.31
C LEU A 124 13.07 18.58 5.20
N SER A 125 12.38 19.20 6.15
CA SER A 125 11.40 18.50 6.99
C SER A 125 10.04 18.41 6.29
N LEU A 126 9.57 17.19 6.04
CA LEU A 126 8.26 16.94 5.42
C LEU A 126 7.12 17.64 6.16
N THR A 127 7.16 17.63 7.50
CA THR A 127 6.11 18.25 8.32
C THR A 127 6.11 19.77 8.20
N SER A 128 7.29 20.38 8.14
CA SER A 128 7.44 21.83 7.97
C SER A 128 7.00 22.26 6.58
N GLU A 129 7.44 21.55 5.53
CA GLU A 129 7.06 21.83 4.15
C GLU A 129 5.55 21.69 3.92
N MET A 130 4.92 20.65 4.47
CA MET A 130 3.47 20.50 4.42
C MET A 130 2.75 21.65 5.13
N GLY A 131 3.21 22.06 6.32
CA GLY A 131 2.65 23.20 7.04
C GLY A 131 2.79 24.51 6.26
N ASN A 132 3.98 24.77 5.71
CA ASN A 132 4.26 25.97 4.91
C ASN A 132 3.41 26.01 3.65
N PHE A 133 3.25 24.86 2.96
CA PHE A 133 2.37 24.76 1.81
C PHE A 133 0.92 25.12 2.17
N VAL A 134 0.37 24.52 3.23
CA VAL A 134 -1.01 24.81 3.66
C VAL A 134 -1.18 26.29 4.04
N ARG A 135 -0.24 26.85 4.81
CA ARG A 135 -0.23 28.30 5.13
C ARG A 135 -0.20 29.15 3.88
N SER A 136 0.61 28.79 2.89
CA SER A 136 0.73 29.54 1.64
C SER A 136 -0.58 29.57 0.84
N VAL A 137 -1.35 28.47 0.88
CA VAL A 137 -2.66 28.40 0.22
C VAL A 137 -3.67 29.27 0.94
N PHE A 138 -3.77 29.19 2.28
CA PHE A 138 -4.80 29.93 3.02
C PHE A 138 -4.46 31.40 3.27
N ASN A 139 -3.19 31.78 3.13
CA ASN A 139 -2.74 33.17 3.16
C ASN A 139 -2.67 33.83 1.78
N ASP A 140 -3.09 33.14 0.72
CA ASP A 140 -3.14 33.71 -0.63
C ASP A 140 -4.20 34.84 -0.68
N PRO A 141 -3.81 36.09 -1.02
CA PRO A 141 -4.74 37.21 -1.14
C PRO A 141 -5.90 36.98 -2.13
N GLN A 142 -5.73 36.08 -3.11
CA GLN A 142 -6.79 35.73 -4.06
C GLN A 142 -7.82 34.77 -3.47
N LEU A 143 -7.41 33.95 -2.49
CA LEU A 143 -8.28 32.97 -1.83
C LEU A 143 -8.96 33.53 -0.59
N GLN A 144 -8.32 34.48 0.13
CA GLN A 144 -8.88 35.07 1.35
C GLN A 144 -10.33 35.58 1.22
N PRO A 145 -10.74 36.28 0.15
CA PRO A 145 -12.12 36.74 0.00
C PRO A 145 -13.15 35.62 -0.18
N LEU A 146 -12.71 34.41 -0.51
CA LEU A 146 -13.55 33.22 -0.74
C LEU A 146 -13.66 32.34 0.52
N LEU A 147 -12.88 32.62 1.56
CA LEU A 147 -12.92 31.86 2.80
C LEU A 147 -14.18 32.20 3.61
N PRO A 148 -14.72 31.25 4.40
CA PRO A 148 -15.78 31.54 5.37
C PRO A 148 -15.37 32.67 6.32
N VAL A 149 -16.35 33.45 6.78
CA VAL A 149 -16.11 34.58 7.70
C VAL A 149 -15.49 34.10 9.02
N GLU A 150 -15.77 32.86 9.42
CA GLU A 150 -15.24 32.22 10.62
C GLU A 150 -13.83 31.65 10.44
N TRP A 151 -13.23 31.75 9.24
CA TRP A 151 -11.89 31.24 9.00
C TRP A 151 -10.85 32.06 9.77
N SER A 152 -9.95 31.37 10.47
CA SER A 152 -8.90 31.99 11.27
C SER A 152 -7.55 31.28 11.06
N ASP A 153 -6.48 31.95 11.46
CA ASP A 153 -5.15 31.35 11.50
C ASP A 153 -5.12 30.12 12.43
N GLU A 154 -5.86 30.16 13.54
CA GLU A 154 -6.01 29.02 14.45
C GLU A 154 -6.67 27.82 13.76
N TYR A 155 -7.69 28.05 12.93
CA TYR A 155 -8.30 27.00 12.13
C TYR A 155 -7.30 26.41 11.12
N THR A 156 -6.47 27.26 10.50
CA THR A 156 -5.41 26.83 9.58
C THR A 156 -4.39 25.93 10.29
N GLU A 157 -3.93 26.31 11.48
CA GLU A 157 -2.99 25.49 12.27
C GLU A 157 -3.62 24.16 12.73
N MET A 158 -4.91 24.16 13.09
CA MET A 158 -5.65 22.93 13.40
C MET A 158 -5.69 22.00 12.18
N LEU A 159 -5.97 22.52 10.98
CA LEU A 159 -5.96 21.73 9.74
C LEU A 159 -4.58 21.14 9.44
N ILE A 160 -3.53 21.94 9.59
CA ILE A 160 -2.14 21.47 9.45
C ILE A 160 -1.92 20.29 10.39
N GLN A 161 -2.24 20.44 11.67
CA GLN A 161 -2.04 19.37 12.66
C GLN A 161 -2.85 18.11 12.31
N MET A 162 -4.09 18.24 11.83
CA MET A 162 -4.88 17.11 11.36
C MET A 162 -4.23 16.42 10.17
N MET A 163 -3.70 17.16 9.20
CA MET A 163 -2.99 16.59 8.05
C MET A 163 -1.72 15.85 8.49
N LEU A 164 -0.92 16.46 9.37
CA LEU A 164 0.29 15.83 9.92
C LEU A 164 -0.05 14.52 10.65
N ASN A 165 -1.13 14.52 11.42
CA ASN A 165 -1.62 13.34 12.13
C ASN A 165 -2.00 12.18 11.20
N THR A 166 -2.26 12.42 9.91
CA THR A 166 -2.60 11.36 8.93
C THR A 166 -1.39 10.78 8.19
N ILE A 167 -0.21 11.38 8.29
CA ILE A 167 1.00 10.88 7.61
C ILE A 167 1.28 9.40 7.93
N PRO A 168 1.22 8.93 9.20
CA PRO A 168 1.47 7.52 9.50
C PRO A 168 0.47 6.58 8.82
N LEU A 169 -0.82 6.92 8.84
CA LEU A 169 -1.87 6.17 8.14
C LEU A 169 -1.62 6.14 6.64
N ALA A 170 -1.24 7.26 6.04
CA ALA A 170 -0.96 7.35 4.61
C ALA A 170 0.21 6.43 4.22
N VAL A 171 1.33 6.49 4.96
CA VAL A 171 2.53 5.68 4.71
C VAL A 171 2.24 4.18 4.88
N ILE A 172 1.48 3.79 5.91
CA ILE A 172 1.07 2.38 6.12
C ILE A 172 0.14 1.92 5.00
N SER A 173 -0.88 2.71 4.67
CA SER A 173 -1.86 2.40 3.63
C SER A 173 -1.21 2.26 2.26
N VAL A 174 -0.34 3.19 1.87
CA VAL A 174 0.40 3.16 0.60
C VAL A 174 1.37 1.97 0.55
N SER A 175 2.09 1.70 1.63
CA SER A 175 2.99 0.53 1.71
C SER A 175 2.23 -0.78 1.54
N PHE A 176 1.07 -0.91 2.21
CA PHE A 176 0.19 -2.06 2.06
C PHE A 176 -0.34 -2.19 0.63
N PHE A 177 -0.84 -1.10 0.06
CA PHE A 177 -1.35 -1.05 -1.31
C PHE A 177 -0.30 -1.50 -2.32
N TYR A 178 0.92 -0.93 -2.28
CA TYR A 178 2.00 -1.34 -3.18
C TYR A 178 2.35 -2.81 -3.07
N ALA A 179 2.47 -3.32 -1.84
CA ALA A 179 2.81 -4.71 -1.63
C ALA A 179 1.73 -5.65 -2.17
N VAL A 180 0.44 -5.34 -1.94
CA VAL A 180 -0.70 -6.14 -2.45
C VAL A 180 -0.74 -6.12 -3.98
N VAL A 181 -0.71 -4.93 -4.59
CA VAL A 181 -0.81 -4.76 -6.05
C VAL A 181 0.37 -5.45 -6.74
N THR A 182 1.59 -5.18 -6.27
CA THR A 182 2.80 -5.77 -6.84
C THR A 182 2.81 -7.28 -6.71
N GLN A 183 2.46 -7.81 -5.54
CA GLN A 183 2.40 -9.25 -5.31
C GLN A 183 1.35 -9.92 -6.21
N TYR A 184 0.18 -9.30 -6.38
CA TYR A 184 -0.88 -9.81 -7.24
C TYR A 184 -0.45 -9.86 -8.71
N ILE A 185 0.04 -8.74 -9.25
CA ILE A 185 0.43 -8.62 -10.67
C ILE A 185 1.64 -9.50 -10.97
N SER A 186 2.71 -9.38 -10.17
CA SER A 186 3.95 -10.13 -10.40
C SER A 186 3.71 -11.63 -10.35
N ARG A 187 2.87 -12.11 -9.42
CA ARG A 187 2.48 -13.52 -9.38
C ARG A 187 1.73 -13.97 -10.63
N ARG A 188 0.78 -13.17 -11.13
CA ARG A 188 0.04 -13.49 -12.38
C ARG A 188 1.01 -13.61 -13.56
N VAL A 189 1.93 -12.66 -13.68
CA VAL A 189 2.97 -12.62 -14.73
C VAL A 189 3.95 -13.78 -14.64
N LEU A 190 4.43 -14.10 -13.44
CA LEU A 190 5.36 -15.20 -13.22
C LEU A 190 4.68 -16.55 -13.49
N GLY A 191 3.43 -16.72 -13.04
CA GLY A 191 2.64 -17.92 -13.29
C GLY A 191 2.37 -18.16 -14.79
N SER A 192 2.08 -17.11 -15.57
CA SER A 192 1.95 -17.25 -17.04
C SER A 192 3.27 -17.57 -17.75
N SER A 193 4.40 -17.41 -17.05
CA SER A 193 5.73 -17.78 -17.53
C SER A 193 6.23 -19.12 -16.97
N GLY A 194 5.35 -19.90 -16.32
CA GLY A 194 5.69 -21.22 -15.76
C GLY A 194 6.46 -21.17 -14.44
N ILE A 195 6.59 -19.99 -13.81
CA ILE A 195 7.23 -19.83 -12.51
C ILE A 195 6.12 -19.84 -11.46
N GLU A 196 6.03 -20.94 -10.71
CA GLU A 196 5.06 -21.06 -9.63
C GLU A 196 5.48 -20.21 -8.42
N VAL A 197 4.53 -19.46 -7.89
CA VAL A 197 4.69 -18.62 -6.69
C VAL A 197 3.51 -18.88 -5.76
N PRO A 198 3.72 -18.98 -4.43
CA PRO A 198 2.66 -19.30 -3.48
C PRO A 198 1.51 -18.29 -3.56
N ARG A 199 0.29 -18.80 -3.48
CA ARG A 199 -0.95 -18.02 -3.64
C ARG A 199 -1.44 -17.55 -2.28
N MET A 200 -2.09 -16.38 -2.24
CA MET A 200 -2.94 -16.05 -1.08
C MET A 200 -4.10 -17.05 -1.01
N PRO A 201 -4.62 -17.35 0.20
CA PRO A 201 -5.87 -18.08 0.34
C PRO A 201 -7.00 -17.34 -0.39
N LEU A 202 -8.03 -18.09 -0.79
CA LEU A 202 -9.19 -17.50 -1.43
C LEU A 202 -9.88 -16.53 -0.47
N ALA A 203 -10.53 -15.50 -1.00
CA ALA A 203 -11.19 -14.47 -0.18
C ALA A 203 -12.20 -15.06 0.81
N LYS A 204 -12.93 -16.11 0.41
CA LYS A 204 -13.85 -16.85 1.28
C LYS A 204 -13.20 -17.47 2.52
N ASP A 205 -11.88 -17.70 2.50
CA ASP A 205 -11.13 -18.33 3.59
C ASP A 205 -10.41 -17.29 4.46
N TRP A 206 -10.54 -16.00 4.17
CA TRP A 206 -9.91 -14.95 4.97
C TRP A 206 -10.54 -14.86 6.35
N MET A 207 -9.72 -15.03 7.38
CA MET A 207 -10.09 -14.85 8.79
C MET A 207 -8.99 -14.12 9.56
N LEU A 208 -9.35 -12.97 10.10
CA LEU A 208 -8.52 -12.23 11.04
C LEU A 208 -8.46 -12.92 12.41
N PRO A 209 -7.34 -12.79 13.14
CA PRO A 209 -7.25 -13.26 14.53
C PRO A 209 -8.26 -12.56 15.43
N ARG A 210 -8.95 -13.32 16.30
CA ARG A 210 -9.96 -12.78 17.24
C ARG A 210 -9.43 -11.67 18.15
N VAL A 211 -8.13 -11.69 18.48
CA VAL A 211 -7.50 -10.66 19.30
C VAL A 211 -7.60 -9.26 18.68
N LEU A 212 -7.68 -9.15 17.35
CA LEU A 212 -7.85 -7.85 16.68
C LEU A 212 -9.20 -7.19 17.01
N VAL A 213 -10.22 -7.98 17.37
CA VAL A 213 -11.51 -7.45 17.83
C VAL A 213 -11.34 -6.72 19.15
N ILE A 214 -10.55 -7.28 20.07
CA ILE A 214 -10.25 -6.68 21.38
C ILE A 214 -9.49 -5.36 21.17
N TYR A 215 -8.46 -5.36 20.31
CA TYR A 215 -7.73 -4.14 19.97
C TYR A 215 -8.64 -3.08 19.34
N TYR A 216 -9.56 -3.48 18.46
CA TYR A 216 -10.52 -2.55 17.87
C TYR A 216 -11.42 -1.89 18.91
N VAL A 217 -11.98 -2.67 19.84
CA VAL A 217 -12.83 -2.11 20.90
C VAL A 217 -12.04 -1.15 21.80
N ILE A 218 -10.82 -1.53 22.21
CA ILE A 218 -9.96 -0.66 23.03
C ILE A 218 -9.65 0.65 22.30
N VAL A 219 -9.16 0.56 21.06
CA VAL A 219 -8.79 1.74 20.26
C VAL A 219 -10.02 2.60 19.97
N TYR A 220 -11.19 2.00 19.72
CA TYR A 220 -12.44 2.72 19.53
C TYR A 220 -12.83 3.50 20.80
N ILE A 221 -12.78 2.87 21.98
CA ILE A 221 -13.08 3.55 23.26
C ILE A 221 -12.10 4.70 23.48
N LEU A 222 -10.80 4.48 23.29
CA LEU A 222 -9.79 5.54 23.42
C LEU A 222 -10.05 6.70 22.47
N SER A 223 -10.50 6.42 21.25
CA SER A 223 -10.78 7.46 20.25
C SER A 223 -11.89 8.43 20.66
N LEU A 224 -12.79 8.05 21.57
CA LEU A 224 -13.84 8.93 22.08
C LEU A 224 -13.30 10.06 22.95
N PHE A 225 -12.05 9.96 23.41
CA PHE A 225 -11.38 10.94 24.28
C PHE A 225 -10.22 11.66 23.59
N VAL A 226 -9.99 11.43 22.29
CA VAL A 226 -8.87 11.99 21.54
C VAL A 226 -9.38 13.05 20.57
N SER A 227 -8.87 14.27 20.70
CA SER A 227 -9.13 15.35 19.73
C SER A 227 -8.43 15.06 18.39
N PRO A 228 -9.03 15.38 17.23
CA PRO A 228 -8.45 15.14 15.91
C PRO A 228 -7.08 15.81 15.67
N ASP A 229 -6.84 16.92 16.35
CA ASP A 229 -5.62 17.73 16.34
C ASP A 229 -4.64 17.38 17.47
N SER A 230 -4.84 16.23 18.16
CA SER A 230 -3.96 15.82 19.25
C SER A 230 -2.50 15.73 18.80
N LYS A 231 -1.61 16.35 19.57
CA LYS A 231 -0.15 16.27 19.42
C LYS A 231 0.48 15.15 20.25
N SER A 232 -0.31 14.49 21.11
CA SER A 232 0.18 13.43 21.98
C SER A 232 0.46 12.16 21.18
N PHE A 233 1.53 11.43 21.54
CA PHE A 233 1.87 10.16 20.89
C PHE A 233 0.69 9.18 20.89
N ILE A 234 -0.01 9.05 22.02
CA ILE A 234 -1.16 8.15 22.16
C ILE A 234 -2.32 8.62 21.26
N GLY A 235 -2.59 9.93 21.22
CA GLY A 235 -3.63 10.50 20.37
C GLY A 235 -3.38 10.19 18.90
N VAL A 236 -2.17 10.48 18.40
CA VAL A 236 -1.78 10.17 17.02
C VAL A 236 -1.87 8.67 16.75
N ALA A 237 -1.38 7.81 17.65
CA ALA A 237 -1.47 6.36 17.49
C ALA A 237 -2.93 5.89 17.36
N VAL A 238 -3.84 6.38 18.22
CA VAL A 238 -5.27 6.03 18.18
C VAL A 238 -5.93 6.50 16.87
N LEU A 239 -5.66 7.74 16.44
CA LEU A 239 -6.21 8.32 15.22
C LEU A 239 -5.81 7.55 13.95
N ASN A 240 -4.64 6.89 13.95
CA ASN A 240 -4.16 6.09 12.81
C ASN A 240 -4.50 4.60 12.93
N LEU A 241 -4.47 4.03 14.14
CA LEU A 241 -4.81 2.62 14.37
C LEU A 241 -6.28 2.32 14.11
N LEU A 242 -7.19 3.23 14.48
CA LEU A 242 -8.62 3.00 14.30
C LEU A 242 -9.00 2.83 12.81
N PRO A 243 -8.62 3.73 11.89
CA PRO A 243 -8.85 3.54 10.45
C PRO A 243 -8.21 2.27 9.89
N LEU A 244 -7.00 1.91 10.33
CA LEU A 244 -6.33 0.69 9.88
C LEU A 244 -7.09 -0.58 10.31
N LEU A 245 -7.57 -0.62 11.55
CA LEU A 245 -8.40 -1.73 12.02
C LEU A 245 -9.74 -1.77 11.28
N ARG A 246 -10.38 -0.62 11.03
CA ARG A 246 -11.60 -0.56 10.21
C ARG A 246 -11.36 -1.10 8.79
N LEU A 247 -10.24 -0.75 8.17
CA LEU A 247 -9.85 -1.30 6.86
C LEU A 247 -9.64 -2.81 6.92
N ALA A 248 -8.93 -3.31 7.93
CA ALA A 248 -8.73 -4.75 8.12
C ALA A 248 -10.07 -5.49 8.26
N PHE A 249 -10.99 -4.95 9.06
CA PHE A 249 -12.33 -5.54 9.22
C PHE A 249 -13.22 -5.35 7.99
N ALA A 250 -13.04 -4.30 7.19
CA ALA A 250 -13.68 -4.20 5.89
C ALA A 250 -13.21 -5.32 4.96
N ILE A 251 -11.91 -5.61 4.91
CA ILE A 251 -11.36 -6.76 4.16
C ILE A 251 -11.93 -8.10 4.68
N GLN A 252 -12.06 -8.25 6.00
CA GLN A 252 -12.72 -9.42 6.61
C GLN A 252 -14.20 -9.54 6.17
N ALA A 253 -14.93 -8.42 6.14
CA ALA A 253 -16.32 -8.38 5.69
C ALA A 253 -16.43 -8.79 4.20
N VAL A 254 -15.52 -8.32 3.34
CA VAL A 254 -15.43 -8.79 1.95
C VAL A 254 -15.25 -10.31 1.91
N GLY A 255 -14.30 -10.84 2.68
CA GLY A 255 -14.09 -12.29 2.79
C GLY A 255 -15.33 -13.06 3.25
N PHE A 256 -16.07 -12.51 4.20
CA PHE A 256 -17.35 -13.06 4.67
C PHE A 256 -18.41 -13.11 3.55
N PHE A 257 -18.54 -12.06 2.73
CA PHE A 257 -19.47 -12.08 1.60
C PHE A 257 -19.06 -13.10 0.52
N PHE A 258 -17.76 -13.28 0.27
CA PHE A 258 -17.28 -14.36 -0.59
C PHE A 258 -17.58 -15.76 -0.02
N TYR A 259 -17.48 -15.94 1.30
CA TYR A 259 -17.89 -17.17 1.99
C TYR A 259 -19.39 -17.41 1.82
N LEU A 260 -20.22 -16.41 2.09
CA LEU A 260 -21.67 -16.52 1.98
C LEU A 260 -22.12 -16.83 0.54
N ALA A 261 -21.50 -16.17 -0.44
CA ALA A 261 -21.75 -16.45 -1.85
C ALA A 261 -21.40 -17.90 -2.22
N HIS A 262 -20.33 -18.45 -1.65
CA HIS A 262 -19.95 -19.84 -1.87
C HIS A 262 -20.96 -20.82 -1.26
N GLU A 263 -21.29 -20.68 0.02
CA GLU A 263 -22.22 -21.58 0.73
C GLU A 263 -23.64 -21.53 0.14
N ARG A 264 -24.08 -20.34 -0.29
CA ARG A 264 -25.41 -20.11 -0.88
C ARG A 264 -25.45 -20.29 -2.40
N LYS A 265 -24.33 -20.66 -3.03
CA LYS A 265 -24.19 -20.80 -4.49
C LYS A 265 -24.64 -19.56 -5.29
N TRP A 266 -24.33 -18.37 -4.76
CA TRP A 266 -24.59 -17.11 -5.46
C TRP A 266 -23.67 -16.94 -6.67
N ASN A 267 -24.08 -16.08 -7.61
CA ASN A 267 -23.22 -15.68 -8.72
C ASN A 267 -21.93 -15.01 -8.18
N PRO A 268 -20.72 -15.43 -8.62
CA PRO A 268 -19.45 -14.84 -8.18
C PRO A 268 -19.32 -13.32 -8.37
N ALA A 269 -20.11 -12.72 -9.27
CA ALA A 269 -20.15 -11.27 -9.44
C ALA A 269 -20.74 -10.53 -8.23
N ILE A 270 -21.66 -11.16 -7.48
CA ILE A 270 -22.34 -10.54 -6.34
C ILE A 270 -21.35 -10.13 -5.23
N PRO A 271 -20.49 -11.00 -4.69
CA PRO A 271 -19.53 -10.59 -3.66
C PRO A 271 -18.50 -9.56 -4.17
N VAL A 272 -18.20 -9.53 -5.48
CA VAL A 272 -17.34 -8.49 -6.08
C VAL A 272 -18.04 -7.13 -6.06
N LEU A 273 -19.32 -7.07 -6.44
CA LEU A 273 -20.12 -5.85 -6.40
C LEU A 273 -20.33 -5.35 -4.95
N ILE A 274 -20.47 -6.25 -3.98
CA ILE A 274 -20.57 -5.91 -2.56
C ILE A 274 -19.24 -5.41 -1.98
N ALA A 275 -18.09 -5.84 -2.53
CA ALA A 275 -16.79 -5.45 -2.01
C ALA A 275 -16.56 -3.93 -2.09
N ILE A 276 -17.02 -3.27 -3.15
CA ILE A 276 -16.87 -1.83 -3.35
C ILE A 276 -17.54 -1.02 -2.24
N PRO A 277 -18.87 -1.14 -1.98
CA PRO A 277 -19.50 -0.39 -0.90
C PRO A 277 -18.95 -0.77 0.47
N VAL A 278 -18.53 -2.02 0.71
CA VAL A 278 -17.91 -2.43 1.98
C VAL A 278 -16.60 -1.68 2.25
N LEU A 279 -15.78 -1.45 1.22
CA LEU A 279 -14.51 -0.72 1.34
C LEU A 279 -14.70 0.80 1.45
N ILE A 280 -15.78 1.36 0.87
CA ILE A 280 -16.05 2.80 0.87
C ILE A 280 -16.86 3.22 2.11
N PHE A 281 -17.89 2.45 2.47
CA PHE A 281 -18.82 2.79 3.54
C PHE A 281 -18.34 2.18 4.86
N SER A 282 -17.56 2.98 5.62
CA SER A 282 -16.92 2.57 6.87
C SER A 282 -17.79 1.78 7.86
N PRO A 283 -19.09 2.07 8.04
CA PRO A 283 -19.95 1.28 8.95
C PRO A 283 -20.06 -0.21 8.57
N LEU A 284 -19.88 -0.59 7.30
CA LEU A 284 -19.95 -1.99 6.86
C LEU A 284 -18.77 -2.83 7.37
N SER A 285 -17.66 -2.20 7.79
CA SER A 285 -16.56 -2.90 8.45
C SER A 285 -17.00 -3.63 9.72
N LEU A 286 -18.08 -3.19 10.38
CA LEU A 286 -18.65 -3.85 11.56
C LEU A 286 -19.10 -5.29 11.27
N ILE A 287 -19.51 -5.60 10.02
CA ILE A 287 -19.83 -6.97 9.62
C ILE A 287 -18.61 -7.88 9.78
N GLY A 288 -17.42 -7.37 9.41
CA GLY A 288 -16.17 -8.10 9.58
C GLY A 288 -15.76 -8.24 11.04
N VAL A 289 -16.04 -7.23 11.87
CA VAL A 289 -15.84 -7.32 13.33
C VAL A 289 -16.69 -8.45 13.90
N LEU A 290 -17.97 -8.52 13.52
CA LEU A 290 -18.89 -9.57 13.96
C LEU A 290 -18.47 -10.96 13.47
N ASP A 291 -18.05 -11.09 12.20
CA ASP A 291 -17.54 -12.34 11.61
C ASP A 291 -16.26 -12.85 12.29
N ALA A 292 -15.39 -11.94 12.75
CA ALA A 292 -14.20 -12.32 13.51
C ALA A 292 -14.53 -12.65 14.98
N ALA A 293 -15.41 -11.87 15.62
CA ALA A 293 -15.76 -12.01 17.03
C ALA A 293 -16.56 -13.29 17.30
N PHE A 294 -17.51 -13.60 16.44
CA PHE A 294 -18.45 -14.71 16.60
C PHE A 294 -18.26 -15.74 15.48
N PRO A 295 -18.50 -17.04 15.72
CA PRO A 295 -18.37 -18.08 14.70
C PRO A 295 -19.56 -18.09 13.72
N ILE A 296 -19.91 -16.94 13.14
CA ILE A 296 -21.12 -16.73 12.32
C ILE A 296 -21.14 -17.66 11.09
N ARG A 297 -19.98 -17.92 10.49
CA ARG A 297 -19.83 -18.80 9.33
C ARG A 297 -20.38 -20.21 9.56
N LYS A 298 -20.22 -20.75 10.77
CA LYS A 298 -20.68 -22.10 11.13
C LYS A 298 -22.19 -22.27 11.03
N SER A 299 -22.95 -21.19 11.20
CA SER A 299 -24.41 -21.20 11.09
C SER A 299 -24.91 -21.33 9.65
N PHE A 300 -24.03 -21.07 8.67
CA PHE A 300 -24.35 -21.13 7.24
C PHE A 300 -23.82 -22.37 6.54
N THR A 301 -22.89 -23.11 7.17
CA THR A 301 -22.41 -24.39 6.66
C THR A 301 -23.56 -25.39 6.76
N LYS A 302 -24.05 -25.89 5.62
CA LYS A 302 -25.05 -26.97 5.65
C LYS A 302 -24.45 -28.17 6.38
N LYS A 303 -25.10 -28.63 7.47
CA LYS A 303 -24.85 -29.98 7.99
C LYS A 303 -25.24 -30.96 6.88
N SER A 304 -24.23 -31.56 6.24
CA SER A 304 -24.41 -32.81 5.51
C SER A 304 -24.57 -33.95 6.50
#